data_AF-A0A6C0HPT7-F1
#
_entry.id   AF-A0A6C0HPT7-F1
#
_cell.length_a   1.000
_cell.length_b   1.000
_cell.length_c   1.000
_cell.angle_alpha   90.00
_cell.angle_beta   90.00
_cell.angle_gamma   90.00
#
_symmetry.space_group_name_H-M   'P 1'
#
loop_
_entity.id
_entity.type
_entity.pdbx_description
1 polymer ?
#
loop_
_entity_poly.entity_id
_entity_poly.type
_entity_poly.pdbx_seq_one_letter_code
_entity_poly.pdbx_strand_id
1 'polypeptide(L)'
;MVEDEIVGENYIKKNGKVLTLMTIDEYTNKIYSRCEKNLPQTKKLEKISNDNMIMPTYSTCHILFENNYNVQQLKQITKHYKLKVSGNKKELVNRIYIYLKLSEVIIKIQKVFRGHLQRKYEALHGPAFKKRSLCTNDSDFLTGDCFKSMDFSQFFSYKDEDGFIYGFDVISLYNLIIKSGRVVKNPYNRNDISKLVIQNMRNMIRLSRILKIAIDIEIKDDTVSNEKSTELRTLELFQNIDALGNYSDPAWFLTLNRVKLVKFIRELVDIWSYRAQLTNEVKRKICPPTGDPFRGFNLNYINSEESMDNVRKTVISILEKFVNNGVDNDSKSLGAYYVLGALTLVSENAATSLPWLFQSVAHFI
;
A
#
# COMPACT_ATOMS: atom_id res chain seq x y z
N MET A 1 -41.22 -21.89 1.95
CA MET A 1 -40.51 -20.93 2.82
C MET A 1 -41.53 -20.43 3.81
N VAL A 2 -41.45 -20.85 5.07
CA VAL A 2 -42.33 -20.33 6.14
C VAL A 2 -41.59 -19.12 6.70
N GLU A 3 -42.16 -17.93 6.52
CA GLU A 3 -41.63 -16.68 7.06
C GLU A 3 -41.76 -16.72 8.59
N ASP A 4 -40.64 -16.54 9.29
CA ASP A 4 -40.61 -16.45 10.74
C ASP A 4 -41.22 -15.09 11.15
N GLU A 5 -42.42 -15.12 11.74
CA GLU A 5 -43.14 -13.95 12.25
C GLU A 5 -42.61 -13.56 13.65
N ILE A 6 -42.12 -12.32 13.81
CA ILE A 6 -41.68 -11.79 15.11
C ILE A 6 -42.91 -11.37 15.92
N VAL A 7 -43.15 -12.02 17.05
CA VAL A 7 -44.28 -11.71 17.96
C VAL A 7 -43.74 -11.03 19.21
N GLY A 8 -43.51 -9.71 19.15
CA GLY A 8 -42.99 -8.92 20.27
C GLY A 8 -41.48 -9.09 20.54
N GLU A 9 -40.94 -8.25 21.43
CA GLU A 9 -39.47 -8.09 21.63
C GLU A 9 -38.72 -9.37 22.07
N ASN A 10 -39.41 -10.43 22.51
CA ASN A 10 -38.78 -11.63 23.08
C ASN A 10 -39.31 -12.97 22.56
N TYR A 11 -40.04 -13.02 21.43
CA TYR A 11 -40.57 -14.28 20.91
C TYR A 11 -40.42 -14.45 19.40
N ILE A 12 -39.94 -15.63 19.00
CA ILE A 12 -39.94 -16.09 17.61
C ILE A 12 -40.83 -17.33 17.53
N LYS A 13 -41.77 -17.34 16.58
CA LYS A 13 -42.54 -18.55 16.24
C LYS A 13 -41.79 -19.33 15.18
N LYS A 14 -41.40 -20.59 15.50
CA LYS A 14 -40.87 -21.53 14.51
C LYS A 14 -41.63 -22.85 14.59
N ASN A 15 -42.23 -23.28 13.48
CA ASN A 15 -43.08 -24.49 13.40
C ASN A 15 -44.17 -24.57 14.48
N GLY A 16 -44.87 -23.45 14.75
CA GLY A 16 -45.98 -23.41 15.72
C GLY A 16 -45.57 -23.45 17.19
N LYS A 17 -44.27 -23.55 17.52
CA LYS A 17 -43.75 -23.43 18.89
C LYS A 17 -43.23 -22.01 19.13
N VAL A 18 -43.69 -21.41 20.22
CA VAL A 18 -43.17 -20.14 20.74
C VAL A 18 -41.84 -20.42 21.41
N LEU A 19 -40.74 -19.94 20.83
CA LEU A 19 -39.42 -19.95 21.46
C LEU A 19 -39.28 -18.66 22.27
N THR A 20 -39.20 -18.78 23.59
CA THR A 20 -38.76 -17.69 24.47
C THR A 20 -37.31 -17.35 24.14
N LEU A 21 -37.05 -16.13 23.68
CA LEU A 21 -35.69 -15.63 23.55
C LEU A 21 -35.15 -15.38 24.97
N MET A 22 -34.33 -16.31 25.45
CA MET A 22 -33.62 -16.15 26.71
C MET A 22 -32.68 -14.95 26.60
N THR A 23 -32.76 -14.01 27.54
CA THR A 23 -31.89 -12.84 27.52
C THR A 23 -30.43 -13.25 27.80
N ILE A 24 -29.47 -12.39 27.42
CA ILE A 24 -28.04 -12.65 27.68
C ILE A 24 -27.79 -12.83 29.18
N ASP A 25 -28.46 -12.05 30.01
CA ASP A 25 -28.32 -12.11 31.47
C ASP A 25 -28.92 -13.40 32.03
N GLU A 26 -30.09 -13.83 31.56
CA GLU A 26 -30.68 -15.12 31.92
C GLU A 26 -29.78 -16.30 31.55
N TYR A 27 -29.21 -16.27 30.35
CA TYR A 27 -28.27 -17.30 29.89
C TYR A 27 -27.00 -17.33 30.73
N THR A 28 -26.46 -16.15 31.05
CA THR A 28 -25.27 -16.00 31.90
C THR A 28 -25.54 -16.56 33.30
N ASN A 29 -26.65 -16.17 33.92
CA ASN A 29 -27.07 -16.68 35.22
C ASN A 29 -27.22 -18.22 35.20
N LYS A 30 -27.83 -18.77 34.15
CA LYS A 30 -28.00 -20.22 33.99
C LYS A 30 -26.66 -20.96 33.92
N ILE A 31 -25.68 -20.43 33.18
CA ILE A 31 -24.33 -21.00 33.12
C ILE A 31 -23.66 -20.94 34.50
N TYR A 32 -23.71 -19.78 35.16
CA TYR A 32 -23.10 -19.58 36.47
C TYR A 32 -23.67 -20.56 37.49
N SER A 33 -25.00 -20.67 37.59
CA SER A 33 -25.66 -21.62 38.49
C SER A 33 -25.29 -23.07 38.18
N ARG A 34 -25.07 -23.44 36.90
CA ARG A 34 -24.62 -24.79 36.54
C ARG A 34 -23.18 -25.04 36.97
N CYS A 35 -22.29 -24.06 36.86
CA CYS A 35 -20.92 -24.16 37.34
C CYS A 35 -20.86 -24.25 38.87
N GLU A 36 -21.66 -23.46 39.59
CA GLU A 36 -21.74 -23.52 41.06
C GLU A 36 -22.21 -24.89 41.57
N LYS A 37 -23.16 -25.53 40.88
CA LYS A 37 -23.60 -26.89 41.24
C LYS A 37 -22.52 -27.95 41.09
N ASN A 38 -21.49 -27.70 40.27
CA ASN A 38 -20.38 -28.62 40.04
C ASN A 38 -19.13 -28.26 40.86
N LEU A 39 -19.25 -27.37 41.86
CA LEU A 39 -18.11 -27.03 42.73
C LEU A 39 -17.60 -28.29 43.46
N PRO A 40 -16.29 -28.57 43.42
CA PRO A 40 -15.71 -29.64 44.20
C PRO A 40 -15.94 -29.44 45.71
N GLN A 41 -16.24 -30.53 46.42
CA GLN A 41 -16.27 -30.50 47.88
C GLN A 41 -14.84 -30.42 48.43
N THR A 42 -14.60 -29.49 49.35
CA THR A 42 -13.30 -29.30 50.00
C THR A 42 -12.96 -30.50 50.90
N LYS A 43 -11.83 -31.17 50.66
CA LYS A 43 -11.20 -32.09 51.62
C LYS A 43 -10.29 -31.29 52.56
N LYS A 44 -9.85 -31.88 53.68
CA LYS A 44 -8.99 -31.24 54.70
C LYS A 44 -7.91 -30.36 54.03
N LEU A 45 -8.00 -29.05 54.25
CA LEU A 45 -7.19 -28.05 53.56
C LEU A 45 -6.02 -27.61 54.44
N GLU A 46 -4.80 -27.66 53.93
CA GLU A 46 -3.65 -27.07 54.59
C GLU A 46 -3.61 -25.55 54.38
N LYS A 47 -3.09 -24.82 55.37
CA LYS A 47 -3.01 -23.36 55.31
C LYS A 47 -1.78 -22.96 54.50
N ILE A 48 -1.99 -22.19 53.45
CA ILE A 48 -0.90 -21.68 52.58
C ILE A 48 -0.35 -20.34 53.11
N SER A 49 0.99 -20.24 53.18
CA SER A 49 1.71 -18.97 53.39
C SER A 49 1.68 -18.12 52.12
N ASN A 50 1.87 -16.80 52.26
CA ASN A 50 1.87 -15.90 51.09
C ASN A 50 3.01 -16.22 50.11
N ASP A 51 4.15 -16.68 50.60
CA ASP A 51 5.34 -16.97 49.77
C ASP A 51 5.15 -18.19 48.87
N ASN A 52 4.26 -19.12 49.27
CA ASN A 52 3.95 -20.33 48.51
C ASN A 52 2.69 -20.18 47.62
N MET A 53 2.18 -18.95 47.45
CA MET A 53 0.94 -18.72 46.72
C MET A 53 1.15 -18.75 45.20
N ILE A 54 0.64 -19.79 44.55
CA ILE A 54 0.59 -19.91 43.09
C ILE A 54 -0.74 -19.35 42.55
N MET A 55 -0.69 -18.59 41.45
CA MET A 55 -1.89 -18.11 40.77
C MET A 55 -2.58 -19.27 40.04
N PRO A 56 -3.82 -19.63 40.43
CA PRO A 56 -4.53 -20.75 39.80
C PRO A 56 -4.91 -20.38 38.37
N THR A 57 -4.67 -21.27 37.42
CA THR A 57 -5.05 -21.12 36.01
C THR A 57 -6.22 -22.03 35.67
N TYR A 58 -6.73 -21.97 34.43
CA TYR A 58 -7.79 -22.88 33.99
C TYR A 58 -7.38 -24.37 34.06
N SER A 59 -6.08 -24.67 33.95
CA SER A 59 -5.54 -26.04 34.10
C SER A 59 -5.32 -26.44 35.57
N THR A 60 -4.97 -25.47 36.43
CA THR A 60 -4.64 -25.69 37.84
C THR A 60 -5.74 -25.24 38.80
N CYS A 61 -6.99 -25.26 38.34
CA CYS A 61 -8.14 -24.78 39.10
C CYS A 61 -8.41 -25.60 40.38
N HIS A 62 -7.96 -26.86 40.43
CA HIS A 62 -8.09 -27.74 41.60
C HIS A 62 -7.40 -27.21 42.86
N ILE A 63 -6.31 -26.43 42.71
CA ILE A 63 -5.54 -25.84 43.80
C ILE A 63 -6.41 -24.98 44.74
N LEU A 64 -7.48 -24.37 44.20
CA LEU A 64 -8.48 -23.60 44.98
C LEU A 64 -9.19 -24.43 46.06
N PHE A 65 -9.26 -25.74 45.89
CA PHE A 65 -9.95 -26.68 46.77
C PHE A 65 -9.01 -27.65 47.49
N GLU A 66 -7.69 -27.51 47.29
CA GLU A 66 -6.66 -28.25 48.03
C GLU A 66 -6.09 -27.41 49.17
N ASN A 67 -6.16 -26.08 49.05
CA ASN A 67 -5.53 -25.14 49.98
C ASN A 67 -6.53 -24.22 50.69
N ASN A 68 -6.24 -23.90 51.95
CA ASN A 68 -7.07 -23.04 52.77
C ASN A 68 -6.70 -21.55 52.61
N TYR A 69 -7.12 -20.94 51.50
CA TYR A 69 -6.86 -19.52 51.25
C TYR A 69 -7.58 -18.60 52.25
N ASN A 70 -6.90 -17.55 52.70
CA ASN A 70 -7.54 -16.46 53.43
C ASN A 70 -8.22 -15.46 52.47
N VAL A 71 -9.06 -14.57 53.00
CA VAL A 71 -9.82 -13.61 52.16
C VAL A 71 -8.89 -12.65 51.42
N GLN A 72 -7.76 -12.24 52.00
CA GLN A 72 -6.81 -11.33 51.34
C GLN A 72 -6.14 -12.00 50.13
N GLN A 73 -5.74 -13.27 50.27
CA GLN A 73 -5.18 -14.09 49.18
C GLN A 73 -6.20 -14.27 48.05
N LEU A 74 -7.46 -14.60 48.38
CA LEU A 74 -8.52 -14.69 47.37
C LEU A 74 -8.78 -13.34 46.68
N LYS A 75 -8.72 -12.23 47.41
CA LYS A 75 -8.82 -10.88 46.83
C LYS A 75 -7.66 -10.60 45.85
N GLN A 76 -6.43 -11.03 46.17
CA GLN A 76 -5.29 -10.92 45.26
C GLN A 76 -5.53 -11.72 43.96
N ILE A 77 -5.99 -12.97 44.06
CA ILE A 77 -6.31 -13.81 42.90
C ILE A 77 -7.43 -13.18 42.06
N THR A 78 -8.53 -12.72 42.69
CA THR A 78 -9.61 -12.04 41.93
C THR A 78 -9.12 -10.79 41.21
N LYS A 79 -8.23 -10.00 41.84
CA LYS A 79 -7.66 -8.79 41.24
C LYS A 79 -6.78 -9.11 40.03
N HIS A 80 -5.99 -10.19 40.10
CA HIS A 80 -5.17 -10.66 38.97
C HIS A 80 -6.00 -10.90 37.72
N TYR A 81 -7.16 -11.55 37.87
CA TYR A 81 -8.11 -11.80 36.78
C TYR A 81 -9.09 -10.65 36.49
N LYS A 82 -8.90 -9.48 37.11
CA LYS A 82 -9.76 -8.30 36.97
C LYS A 82 -11.24 -8.57 37.29
N LEU A 83 -11.49 -9.48 38.24
CA LEU A 83 -12.83 -9.83 38.72
C LEU A 83 -13.24 -8.91 39.89
N LYS A 84 -14.54 -8.84 40.18
CA LYS A 84 -15.07 -8.13 41.35
C LYS A 84 -14.44 -8.67 42.65
N VAL A 85 -13.88 -7.79 43.47
CA VAL A 85 -13.08 -8.14 44.68
C VAL A 85 -13.92 -8.15 45.97
N SER A 86 -15.14 -7.62 45.94
CA SER A 86 -16.05 -7.64 47.10
C SER A 86 -16.65 -9.03 47.34
N GLY A 87 -17.02 -9.30 48.59
CA GLY A 87 -17.77 -10.50 48.98
C GLY A 87 -17.12 -11.30 50.11
N ASN A 88 -17.84 -12.32 50.57
CA ASN A 88 -17.32 -13.28 51.54
C ASN A 88 -16.39 -14.31 50.87
N LYS A 89 -15.72 -15.14 51.68
CA LYS A 89 -14.77 -16.16 51.19
C LYS A 89 -15.39 -17.08 50.14
N LYS A 90 -16.62 -17.55 50.34
CA LYS A 90 -17.32 -18.47 49.44
C LYS A 90 -17.62 -17.82 48.10
N GLU A 91 -18.09 -16.58 48.11
CA GLU A 91 -18.36 -15.80 46.90
C GLU A 91 -17.10 -15.57 46.06
N LEU A 92 -15.97 -15.26 46.70
CA LEU A 92 -14.69 -15.09 46.01
C LEU A 92 -14.22 -16.40 45.38
N VAL A 93 -14.27 -17.52 46.12
CA VAL A 93 -13.90 -18.85 45.59
C VAL A 93 -14.78 -19.22 44.41
N ASN A 94 -16.11 -19.11 44.53
CA ASN A 94 -17.05 -19.40 43.44
C ASN A 94 -16.73 -18.57 42.20
N ARG A 95 -16.51 -17.26 42.37
CA ARG A 95 -16.22 -16.36 41.24
C ARG A 95 -14.94 -16.73 40.49
N ILE A 96 -13.86 -17.02 41.23
CA ILE A 96 -12.60 -17.46 40.62
C ILE A 96 -12.82 -18.80 39.90
N TYR A 97 -13.44 -19.77 40.56
CA TYR A 97 -13.69 -21.10 40.01
C TYR A 97 -14.50 -21.04 38.70
N ILE A 98 -15.64 -20.35 38.71
CA ILE A 98 -16.51 -20.21 37.53
C ILE A 98 -15.73 -19.57 36.39
N TYR A 99 -15.00 -18.48 36.66
CA TYR A 99 -14.18 -17.82 35.65
C TYR A 99 -13.15 -18.76 35.03
N LEU A 100 -12.38 -19.49 35.85
CA LEU A 100 -11.36 -20.42 35.37
C LEU A 100 -11.97 -21.60 34.59
N LYS A 101 -13.11 -22.13 35.07
CA LYS A 101 -13.78 -23.25 34.42
C LYS A 101 -14.38 -22.87 33.06
N LEU A 102 -15.01 -21.70 32.98
CA LEU A 102 -15.51 -21.18 31.71
C LEU A 102 -14.37 -20.77 30.77
N SER A 103 -13.26 -20.28 31.32
CA SER A 103 -12.04 -20.00 30.55
C SER A 103 -11.52 -21.26 29.86
N GLU A 104 -11.50 -22.40 30.54
CA GLU A 104 -11.09 -23.68 29.95
C GLU A 104 -11.92 -24.05 28.70
N VAL A 105 -13.23 -23.79 28.75
CA VAL A 105 -14.16 -24.09 27.66
C VAL A 105 -14.02 -23.08 26.52
N ILE A 106 -14.05 -21.78 26.84
CA ILE A 106 -14.03 -20.73 25.82
C ILE A 106 -12.72 -20.70 25.03
N ILE A 107 -11.58 -21.04 25.66
CA ILE A 107 -10.29 -21.14 24.97
C ILE A 107 -10.34 -22.20 23.86
N LYS A 108 -11.00 -23.35 24.09
CA LYS A 108 -11.17 -24.40 23.07
C LYS A 108 -12.00 -23.91 21.90
N ILE A 109 -13.10 -23.20 22.18
CA ILE A 109 -13.97 -22.60 21.15
C ILE A 109 -13.20 -21.54 20.35
N GLN A 110 -12.52 -20.62 21.03
CA GLN A 110 -11.70 -19.58 20.40
C GLN A 110 -10.59 -20.18 19.53
N LYS A 111 -9.95 -21.28 19.95
CA LYS A 111 -8.96 -22.00 19.14
C LYS A 111 -9.56 -22.50 17.83
N VAL A 112 -10.73 -23.13 17.88
CA VAL A 112 -11.44 -23.62 16.68
C VAL A 112 -11.81 -22.46 15.77
N PHE A 113 -12.34 -21.37 16.33
CA PHE A 113 -12.73 -20.18 15.58
C PHE A 113 -11.55 -19.48 14.90
N ARG A 114 -10.42 -19.27 15.61
CA ARG A 114 -9.18 -18.74 15.01
C ARG A 114 -8.71 -19.61 13.84
N GLY A 115 -8.74 -20.93 14.00
CA GLY A 115 -8.42 -21.84 12.90
C GLY A 115 -9.40 -21.75 11.71
N HIS A 116 -10.69 -21.52 11.97
CA HIS A 116 -11.66 -21.28 10.92
C HIS A 116 -11.35 -20.00 10.13
N LEU A 117 -11.02 -18.90 10.81
CA LEU A 117 -10.62 -17.66 10.16
C LEU A 117 -9.37 -17.84 9.28
N GLN A 118 -8.35 -18.54 9.80
CA GLN A 118 -7.13 -18.83 9.05
C GLN A 118 -7.42 -19.66 7.78
N ARG A 119 -8.19 -20.75 7.91
CA ARG A 119 -8.55 -21.58 6.74
C ARG A 119 -9.39 -20.83 5.71
N LYS A 120 -10.30 -19.95 6.18
CA LYS A 120 -11.08 -19.08 5.30
C LYS A 120 -10.19 -18.08 4.57
N TYR A 121 -9.21 -17.50 5.26
CA TYR A 121 -8.21 -16.62 4.67
C TYR A 121 -7.43 -17.34 3.56
N GLU A 122 -6.83 -18.51 3.85
CA GLU A 122 -6.12 -19.33 2.86
C GLU A 122 -6.98 -19.70 1.65
N ALA A 123 -8.26 -20.04 1.87
CA ALA A 123 -9.17 -20.38 0.78
C ALA A 123 -9.47 -19.19 -0.14
N LEU A 124 -9.46 -17.96 0.38
CA LEU A 124 -9.72 -16.75 -0.40
C LEU A 124 -8.55 -16.35 -1.30
N HIS A 125 -7.31 -16.76 -0.99
CA HIS A 125 -6.16 -16.59 -1.90
C HIS A 125 -6.28 -17.43 -3.18
N GLY A 126 -7.20 -18.39 -3.21
CA GLY A 126 -7.56 -19.16 -4.39
C GLY A 126 -6.74 -20.44 -4.59
N PRO A 127 -6.94 -21.10 -5.75
CA PRO A 127 -6.57 -22.50 -5.96
C PRO A 127 -5.06 -22.77 -5.97
N ALA A 128 -4.24 -21.79 -6.33
CA ALA A 128 -2.79 -21.93 -6.41
C ALA A 128 -2.04 -21.46 -5.15
N PHE A 129 -2.74 -21.06 -4.09
CA PHE A 129 -2.12 -20.51 -2.87
C PHE A 129 -1.04 -21.44 -2.27
N LYS A 130 -1.34 -22.74 -2.16
CA LYS A 130 -0.41 -23.74 -1.60
C LYS A 130 0.58 -24.28 -2.64
N LYS A 131 0.22 -24.21 -3.92
CA LYS A 131 1.01 -24.77 -5.02
C LYS A 131 0.96 -23.81 -6.21
N ARG A 132 1.90 -22.87 -6.21
CA ARG A 132 2.01 -21.81 -7.22
C ARG A 132 2.29 -22.34 -8.63
N SER A 133 2.86 -23.55 -8.75
CA SER A 133 3.07 -24.21 -10.04
C SER A 133 1.78 -24.63 -10.76
N LEU A 134 0.60 -24.41 -10.16
CA LEU A 134 -0.68 -24.59 -10.83
C LEU A 134 -1.06 -23.39 -11.70
N CYS A 135 -0.39 -22.25 -11.53
CA CYS A 135 -0.59 -21.08 -12.35
C CYS A 135 -0.10 -21.31 -13.78
N THR A 136 -0.78 -20.67 -14.73
CA THR A 136 -0.45 -20.66 -16.15
C THR A 136 0.68 -19.68 -16.44
N ASN A 137 0.80 -18.64 -15.61
CA ASN A 137 1.87 -17.66 -15.63
C ASN A 137 2.84 -17.88 -14.45
N ASP A 138 4.11 -17.50 -14.65
CA ASP A 138 5.18 -17.69 -13.66
C ASP A 138 5.55 -16.40 -12.89
N SER A 139 5.13 -15.25 -13.40
CA SER A 139 5.40 -13.93 -12.83
C SER A 139 4.16 -13.03 -12.87
N ASP A 140 4.19 -11.98 -12.05
CA ASP A 140 3.17 -10.93 -12.03
C ASP A 140 3.29 -9.97 -13.24
N PHE A 141 2.17 -9.39 -13.65
CA PHE A 141 2.09 -8.55 -14.85
C PHE A 141 2.55 -7.10 -14.63
N LEU A 142 2.53 -6.62 -13.39
CA LEU A 142 2.89 -5.23 -13.06
C LEU A 142 4.24 -5.17 -12.34
N THR A 143 4.45 -5.99 -11.31
CA THR A 143 5.73 -5.99 -10.58
C THR A 143 6.81 -6.78 -11.32
N GLY A 144 6.42 -7.74 -12.17
CA GLY A 144 7.35 -8.65 -12.82
C GLY A 144 7.91 -9.74 -11.89
N ASP A 145 7.49 -9.75 -10.61
CA ASP A 145 8.02 -10.67 -9.62
C ASP A 145 7.64 -12.12 -9.91
N CYS A 146 8.61 -13.02 -9.75
CA CYS A 146 8.36 -14.44 -9.85
C CYS A 146 7.55 -14.94 -8.64
N PHE A 147 6.51 -15.75 -8.91
CA PHE A 147 5.69 -16.29 -7.83
C PHE A 147 6.47 -17.21 -6.90
N LYS A 148 7.58 -17.83 -7.31
CA LYS A 148 8.36 -18.72 -6.43
C LYS A 148 8.98 -17.96 -5.25
N SER A 149 9.39 -16.72 -5.46
CA SER A 149 10.04 -15.88 -4.44
C SER A 149 9.09 -14.97 -3.65
N MET A 150 7.84 -14.82 -4.11
CA MET A 150 6.84 -13.94 -3.50
C MET A 150 6.41 -14.42 -2.10
N ASP A 151 6.03 -13.50 -1.21
CA ASP A 151 5.43 -13.88 0.08
C ASP A 151 4.03 -14.50 -0.12
N PHE A 152 3.64 -15.43 0.77
CA PHE A 152 2.31 -16.06 0.67
C PHE A 152 1.17 -15.06 0.87
N SER A 153 1.34 -14.11 1.80
CA SER A 153 0.33 -13.07 2.06
C SER A 153 0.09 -12.16 0.87
N GLN A 154 1.08 -12.03 -0.01
CA GLN A 154 1.08 -11.12 -1.15
C GLN A 154 0.67 -11.77 -2.47
N PHE A 155 0.45 -13.08 -2.47
CA PHE A 155 0.07 -13.84 -3.66
C PHE A 155 -1.44 -14.07 -3.74
N PHE A 156 -2.07 -13.87 -4.90
CA PHE A 156 -3.47 -14.21 -5.13
C PHE A 156 -3.63 -15.01 -6.42
N SER A 157 -4.61 -15.90 -6.47
CA SER A 157 -4.92 -16.68 -7.67
C SER A 157 -6.41 -16.88 -7.87
N TYR A 158 -6.83 -17.05 -9.12
CA TYR A 158 -8.17 -17.51 -9.43
C TYR A 158 -8.17 -18.36 -10.70
N LYS A 159 -9.20 -19.20 -10.83
CA LYS A 159 -9.48 -19.99 -12.03
C LYS A 159 -10.49 -19.22 -12.88
N ASP A 160 -10.20 -19.07 -14.16
CA ASP A 160 -11.10 -18.40 -15.10
C ASP A 160 -12.19 -19.35 -15.66
N GLU A 161 -12.99 -18.84 -16.58
CA GLU A 161 -14.09 -19.58 -17.22
C GLU A 161 -13.58 -20.71 -18.14
N ASP A 162 -12.41 -20.52 -18.76
CA ASP A 162 -11.75 -21.51 -19.63
C ASP A 162 -10.99 -22.60 -18.84
N GLY A 163 -10.88 -22.41 -17.53
CA GLY A 163 -10.31 -23.36 -16.60
C GLY A 163 -8.81 -23.20 -16.34
N PHE A 164 -8.20 -22.14 -16.86
CA PHE A 164 -6.83 -21.74 -16.56
C PHE A 164 -6.75 -21.05 -15.20
N ILE A 165 -5.66 -21.28 -14.48
CA ILE A 165 -5.40 -20.64 -13.20
C ILE A 165 -4.36 -19.53 -13.42
N TYR A 166 -4.67 -18.32 -12.99
CA TYR A 166 -3.74 -17.19 -13.06
C TYR A 166 -3.34 -16.75 -11.66
N GLY A 167 -2.04 -16.52 -11.48
CA GLY A 167 -1.44 -15.95 -10.27
C GLY A 167 -1.21 -14.45 -10.45
N PHE A 168 -1.26 -13.72 -9.34
CA PHE A 168 -1.07 -12.27 -9.27
C PHE A 168 -0.39 -11.88 -7.97
N ASP A 169 0.35 -10.79 -8.01
CA ASP A 169 0.62 -10.00 -6.81
C ASP A 169 -0.68 -9.28 -6.39
N VAL A 170 -0.96 -9.26 -5.08
CA VAL A 170 -2.10 -8.56 -4.51
C VAL A 170 -2.05 -7.06 -4.81
N ILE A 171 -0.88 -6.39 -4.79
CA ILE A 171 -0.75 -4.98 -5.19
C ILE A 171 -1.26 -4.81 -6.61
N SER A 172 -0.76 -5.63 -7.53
CA SER A 172 -1.03 -5.53 -8.96
C SER A 172 -2.50 -5.73 -9.27
N LEU A 173 -3.10 -6.80 -8.75
CA LEU A 173 -4.51 -7.10 -8.97
C LEU A 173 -5.42 -6.06 -8.29
N TYR A 174 -5.08 -5.62 -7.08
CA TYR A 174 -5.85 -4.60 -6.36
C TYR A 174 -5.88 -3.28 -7.12
N ASN A 175 -4.73 -2.82 -7.60
CA ASN A 175 -4.62 -1.58 -8.36
C ASN A 175 -5.27 -1.69 -9.75
N LEU A 176 -5.19 -2.85 -10.41
CA LEU A 176 -5.95 -3.10 -11.63
C LEU A 176 -7.46 -2.95 -11.38
N ILE A 177 -7.99 -3.52 -10.30
CA ILE A 177 -9.41 -3.43 -9.96
C ILE A 177 -9.84 -2.00 -9.65
N ILE A 178 -9.00 -1.20 -8.97
CA ILE A 178 -9.33 0.19 -8.65
C ILE A 178 -9.26 1.09 -9.87
N LYS A 179 -8.24 0.92 -10.72
CA LYS A 179 -8.03 1.75 -11.92
C LYS A 179 -8.99 1.37 -13.05
N SER A 180 -9.52 0.15 -13.03
CA SER A 180 -10.52 -0.32 -13.98
C SER A 180 -11.89 0.31 -13.73
N GLY A 181 -12.63 0.57 -14.80
CA GLY A 181 -14.00 1.07 -14.73
C GLY A 181 -15.01 -0.02 -14.34
N ARG A 182 -16.13 -0.10 -15.08
CA ARG A 182 -17.22 -1.04 -14.76
C ARG A 182 -16.85 -2.52 -14.95
N VAL A 183 -15.91 -2.80 -15.84
CA VAL A 183 -15.48 -4.15 -16.19
C VAL A 183 -13.98 -4.23 -15.98
N VAL A 184 -13.55 -5.21 -15.19
CA VAL A 184 -12.13 -5.50 -14.95
C VAL A 184 -11.77 -6.68 -15.83
N LYS A 185 -10.71 -6.56 -16.64
CA LYS A 185 -10.24 -7.63 -17.51
C LYS A 185 -8.93 -8.20 -17.01
N ASN A 186 -8.78 -9.50 -17.14
CA ASN A 186 -7.52 -10.18 -16.84
C ASN A 186 -6.43 -9.71 -17.84
N PRO A 187 -5.24 -9.29 -17.39
CA PRO A 187 -4.18 -8.79 -18.26
C PRO A 187 -3.61 -9.85 -19.23
N TYR A 188 -3.75 -11.15 -18.91
CA TYR A 188 -3.16 -12.23 -19.70
C TYR A 188 -4.05 -12.70 -20.86
N ASN A 189 -5.36 -12.79 -20.65
CA ASN A 189 -6.31 -13.32 -21.64
C ASN A 189 -7.45 -12.35 -22.00
N ARG A 190 -7.54 -11.19 -21.34
CA ARG A 190 -8.56 -10.15 -21.52
C ARG A 190 -10.00 -10.58 -21.22
N ASN A 191 -10.19 -11.76 -20.62
CA ASN A 191 -11.48 -12.21 -20.12
C ASN A 191 -11.90 -11.36 -18.91
N ASP A 192 -13.21 -11.22 -18.71
CA ASP A 192 -13.75 -10.44 -17.60
C ASP A 192 -13.51 -11.16 -16.26
N ILE A 193 -13.02 -10.41 -15.27
CA ILE A 193 -12.83 -10.93 -13.92
C ILE A 193 -14.17 -10.91 -13.21
N SER A 194 -14.64 -12.09 -12.79
CA SER A 194 -15.94 -12.22 -12.12
C SER A 194 -16.03 -11.40 -10.83
N LYS A 195 -17.23 -10.92 -10.51
CA LYS A 195 -17.51 -10.18 -9.27
C LYS A 195 -17.17 -10.99 -8.02
N LEU A 196 -17.30 -12.32 -8.08
CA LEU A 196 -16.95 -13.22 -6.99
C LEU A 196 -15.45 -13.16 -6.68
N VAL A 197 -14.59 -13.17 -7.70
CA VAL A 197 -13.13 -13.06 -7.53
C VAL A 197 -12.76 -11.73 -6.87
N ILE A 198 -13.34 -10.62 -7.36
CA ILE A 198 -13.13 -9.28 -6.77
C ILE A 198 -13.58 -9.26 -5.30
N GLN A 199 -14.73 -9.86 -5.00
CA GLN A 199 -15.25 -9.94 -3.63
C GLN A 199 -14.37 -10.80 -2.73
N ASN A 200 -13.83 -11.91 -3.25
CA ASN A 200 -12.93 -12.79 -2.52
C ASN A 200 -11.63 -12.06 -2.16
N MET A 201 -11.03 -11.35 -3.09
CA MET A 201 -9.85 -10.52 -2.84
C MET A 201 -10.12 -9.45 -1.77
N ARG A 202 -11.25 -8.74 -1.86
CA ARG A 202 -11.64 -7.75 -0.83
C ARG A 202 -11.84 -8.38 0.54
N ASN A 203 -12.47 -9.55 0.61
CA ASN A 203 -12.67 -10.29 1.85
C ASN A 203 -11.35 -10.80 2.43
N MET A 204 -10.42 -11.22 1.58
CA MET A 204 -9.08 -11.65 1.98
C MET A 204 -8.32 -10.49 2.63
N ILE A 205 -8.28 -9.31 2.00
CA ILE A 205 -7.65 -8.09 2.56
C ILE A 205 -8.31 -7.66 3.87
N ARG A 206 -9.64 -7.82 4.01
CA ARG A 206 -10.33 -7.54 5.28
C ARG A 206 -9.94 -8.53 6.37
N LEU A 207 -9.84 -9.82 6.05
CA LEU A 207 -9.45 -10.86 7.00
C LEU A 207 -7.98 -10.73 7.41
N SER A 208 -7.08 -10.33 6.50
CA SER A 208 -5.67 -10.13 6.84
C SER A 208 -5.50 -9.09 7.95
N ARG A 209 -6.26 -7.98 7.90
CA ARG A 209 -6.28 -6.95 8.96
C ARG A 209 -6.74 -7.50 10.30
N ILE A 210 -7.76 -8.36 10.32
CA ILE A 210 -8.25 -9.02 11.55
C ILE A 210 -7.18 -9.97 12.10
N LEU A 211 -6.49 -10.69 11.22
CA LEU A 211 -5.43 -11.64 11.56
C LEU A 211 -4.07 -10.96 11.81
N LYS A 212 -3.96 -9.65 11.59
CA LYS A 212 -2.73 -8.85 11.65
C LYS A 212 -1.63 -9.34 10.71
N ILE A 213 -2.02 -9.81 9.52
CA ILE A 213 -1.11 -10.19 8.43
C ILE A 213 -0.92 -8.95 7.55
N ALA A 214 0.34 -8.55 7.36
CA ALA A 214 0.70 -7.44 6.47
C ALA A 214 0.43 -7.83 5.02
N ILE A 215 -0.21 -6.94 4.27
CA ILE A 215 -0.42 -7.06 2.83
C ILE A 215 -0.22 -5.66 2.26
N ASP A 216 0.64 -5.55 1.27
CA ASP A 216 0.85 -4.32 0.54
C ASP A 216 -0.20 -4.20 -0.55
N ILE A 217 -0.82 -3.02 -0.65
CA ILE A 217 -1.86 -2.72 -1.66
C ILE A 217 -1.62 -1.39 -2.38
N GLU A 218 -0.71 -0.59 -1.85
CA GLU A 218 -0.32 0.68 -2.44
C GLU A 218 0.84 0.39 -3.38
N ILE A 219 0.69 0.78 -4.65
CA ILE A 219 1.86 0.96 -5.49
C ILE A 219 2.61 2.09 -4.81
N LYS A 220 3.71 1.75 -4.15
CA LYS A 220 4.74 2.76 -3.94
C LYS A 220 5.05 3.21 -5.35
N ASP A 221 4.78 4.48 -5.64
CA ASP A 221 5.53 5.11 -6.70
C ASP A 221 6.97 4.94 -6.20
N ASP A 222 7.63 3.89 -6.67
CA ASP A 222 9.00 4.01 -7.06
C ASP A 222 8.95 5.22 -7.96
N THR A 223 9.18 6.39 -7.36
CA THR A 223 9.94 7.40 -8.02
C THR A 223 11.08 6.60 -8.60
N VAL A 224 10.96 6.22 -9.88
CA VAL A 224 12.06 6.29 -10.83
C VAL A 224 12.78 7.51 -10.31
N SER A 225 13.91 7.30 -9.61
CA SER A 225 14.45 8.33 -8.70
C SER A 225 14.40 9.64 -9.45
N ASN A 226 14.07 10.77 -8.81
CA ASN A 226 13.90 12.01 -9.57
C ASN A 226 15.04 12.23 -10.60
N GLU A 227 16.24 11.76 -10.28
CA GLU A 227 17.39 11.48 -11.16
C GLU A 227 17.06 10.61 -12.38
N LYS A 228 16.69 9.32 -12.23
CA LYS A 228 16.39 8.40 -13.36
C LYS A 228 15.25 8.90 -14.26
N SER A 229 14.26 9.61 -13.73
CA SER A 229 13.17 10.19 -14.53
C SER A 229 13.67 11.38 -15.36
N THR A 230 14.51 12.21 -14.76
CA THR A 230 15.19 13.33 -15.41
C THR A 230 16.16 12.84 -16.49
N GLU A 231 16.87 11.74 -16.22
CA GLU A 231 17.78 11.09 -17.16
C GLU A 231 17.03 10.57 -18.38
N LEU A 232 15.92 9.84 -18.19
CA LEU A 232 15.09 9.35 -19.30
C LEU A 232 14.50 10.49 -20.14
N ARG A 233 14.00 11.55 -19.51
CA ARG A 233 13.51 12.74 -20.25
C ARG A 233 14.63 13.46 -21.01
N THR A 234 15.83 13.52 -20.43
CA THR A 234 16.99 14.10 -21.12
C THR A 234 17.37 13.26 -22.33
N LEU A 235 17.40 11.94 -22.18
CA LEU A 235 17.68 11.01 -23.28
C LEU A 235 16.67 11.19 -24.42
N GLU A 236 15.37 11.22 -24.11
CA GLU A 236 14.30 11.44 -25.09
C GLU A 236 14.42 12.81 -25.79
N LEU A 237 14.69 13.89 -25.03
CA LEU A 237 14.87 15.22 -25.59
C LEU A 237 16.02 15.27 -26.60
N PHE A 238 17.17 14.67 -26.27
CA PHE A 238 18.35 14.67 -27.14
C PHE A 238 18.15 13.74 -28.35
N GLN A 239 17.45 12.61 -28.20
CA GLN A 239 17.03 11.79 -29.34
C GLN A 239 16.12 12.56 -30.30
N ASN A 240 15.21 13.40 -29.79
CA ASN A 240 14.38 14.25 -30.63
C ASN A 240 15.22 15.32 -31.36
N ILE A 241 16.23 15.88 -30.71
CA ILE A 241 17.19 16.80 -31.34
C ILE A 241 17.95 16.10 -32.48
N ASP A 242 18.40 14.87 -32.25
CA ASP A 242 19.07 14.04 -33.27
C ASP A 242 18.15 13.73 -34.45
N ALA A 243 16.89 13.39 -34.18
CA ALA A 243 15.87 13.15 -35.20
C ALA A 243 15.56 14.39 -36.06
N LEU A 244 15.78 15.59 -35.52
CA LEU A 244 15.69 16.87 -36.24
C LEU A 244 16.96 17.19 -37.06
N GLY A 245 17.95 16.29 -37.06
CA GLY A 245 19.16 16.38 -37.88
C GLY A 245 20.37 17.03 -37.19
N ASN A 246 20.34 17.21 -35.87
CA ASN A 246 21.44 17.82 -35.12
C ASN A 246 22.17 16.77 -34.28
N TYR A 247 23.49 16.67 -34.37
CA TYR A 247 24.25 15.79 -33.47
C TYR A 247 24.20 16.31 -32.02
N SER A 248 23.80 15.47 -31.07
CA SER A 248 23.70 15.83 -29.66
C SER A 248 24.12 14.70 -28.72
N ASP A 249 24.54 15.06 -27.49
CA ASP A 249 24.84 14.10 -26.42
C ASP A 249 24.19 14.54 -25.09
N PRO A 250 23.28 13.72 -24.51
CA PRO A 250 22.65 13.98 -23.21
C PRO A 250 23.63 14.33 -22.09
N ALA A 251 24.85 13.79 -22.12
CA ALA A 251 25.88 14.06 -21.13
C ALA A 251 26.26 15.55 -21.06
N TRP A 252 26.13 16.30 -22.16
CA TRP A 252 26.38 17.75 -22.19
C TRP A 252 25.47 18.52 -21.24
N PHE A 253 24.26 18.02 -20.99
CA PHE A 253 23.33 18.59 -20.03
C PHE A 253 23.46 17.95 -18.64
N LEU A 254 23.53 16.62 -18.56
CA LEU A 254 23.52 15.89 -17.28
C LEU A 254 24.72 16.22 -16.38
N THR A 255 25.87 16.50 -16.98
CA THR A 255 27.12 16.83 -16.27
C THR A 255 27.19 18.29 -15.78
N LEU A 256 26.22 19.13 -16.12
CA LEU A 256 26.22 20.53 -15.68
C LEU A 256 25.95 20.63 -14.18
N ASN A 257 26.76 21.43 -13.50
CA ASN A 257 26.52 21.83 -12.12
C ASN A 257 25.55 23.04 -12.06
N ARG A 258 25.13 23.41 -10.86
CA ARG A 258 24.15 24.49 -10.64
C ARG A 258 24.55 25.82 -11.30
N VAL A 259 25.81 26.22 -11.14
CA VAL A 259 26.33 27.48 -11.70
C VAL A 259 26.22 27.47 -13.22
N LYS A 260 26.58 26.36 -13.86
CA LYS A 260 26.45 26.18 -15.31
C LYS A 260 24.99 26.12 -15.77
N LEU A 261 24.08 25.50 -14.99
CA LEU A 261 22.64 25.49 -15.31
C LEU A 261 22.00 26.89 -15.21
N VAL A 262 22.38 27.68 -14.22
CA VAL A 262 21.96 29.09 -14.11
C VAL A 262 22.48 29.88 -15.30
N LYS A 263 23.76 29.73 -15.66
CA LYS A 263 24.34 30.38 -16.83
C LYS A 263 23.61 29.93 -18.11
N PHE A 264 23.35 28.64 -18.27
CA PHE A 264 22.69 28.07 -19.44
C PHE A 264 21.34 28.72 -19.70
N ILE A 265 20.49 28.80 -18.66
CA ILE A 265 19.18 29.45 -18.78
C ILE A 265 19.34 30.95 -19.07
N ARG A 266 20.29 31.64 -18.44
CA ARG A 266 20.52 33.07 -18.72
C ARG A 266 20.93 33.31 -20.17
N GLU A 267 21.86 32.54 -20.70
CA GLU A 267 22.27 32.64 -22.10
C GLU A 267 21.11 32.27 -23.04
N LEU A 268 20.32 31.25 -22.72
CA LEU A 268 19.15 30.87 -23.53
C LEU A 268 18.06 31.96 -23.52
N VAL A 269 17.80 32.59 -22.38
CA VAL A 269 16.88 33.73 -22.26
C VAL A 269 17.40 34.92 -23.06
N ASP A 270 18.70 35.21 -22.96
CA ASP A 270 19.35 36.31 -23.67
C ASP A 270 19.30 36.12 -25.20
N ILE A 271 19.65 34.92 -25.67
CA ILE A 271 19.56 34.55 -27.08
C ILE A 271 18.12 34.68 -27.57
N TRP A 272 17.17 34.06 -26.87
CA TRP A 272 15.77 34.06 -27.28
C TRP A 272 15.12 35.45 -27.29
N SER A 273 15.44 36.25 -26.27
CA SER A 273 14.76 37.53 -26.05
C SER A 273 15.38 38.66 -26.86
N TYR A 274 16.72 38.66 -27.01
CA TYR A 274 17.45 39.80 -27.54
C TYR A 274 18.30 39.44 -28.77
N ARG A 275 19.18 38.44 -28.68
CA ARG A 275 20.22 38.25 -29.72
C ARG A 275 19.72 37.61 -31.00
N ALA A 276 18.74 36.71 -30.92
CA ALA A 276 18.20 36.04 -32.11
C ALA A 276 17.34 36.94 -32.99
N GLN A 277 16.96 38.15 -32.52
CA GLN A 277 16.15 39.14 -33.25
C GLN A 277 14.88 38.57 -33.92
N LEU A 278 14.28 37.56 -33.30
CA LEU A 278 13.10 36.88 -33.82
C LEU A 278 11.85 37.75 -33.73
N THR A 279 11.06 37.78 -34.80
CA THR A 279 9.73 38.39 -34.77
C THR A 279 8.80 37.59 -33.85
N ASN A 280 7.79 38.27 -33.28
CA ASN A 280 6.78 37.61 -32.44
C ASN A 280 5.97 36.54 -33.17
N GLU A 281 5.94 36.55 -34.51
CA GLU A 281 5.33 35.48 -35.30
C GLU A 281 6.21 34.23 -35.30
N VAL A 282 7.52 34.38 -35.57
CA VAL A 282 8.47 33.26 -35.57
C VAL A 282 8.57 32.64 -34.17
N LYS A 283 8.63 33.47 -33.12
CA LYS A 283 8.61 32.96 -31.73
C LYS A 283 7.38 32.09 -31.45
N ARG A 284 6.20 32.46 -31.98
CA ARG A 284 4.95 31.70 -31.83
C ARG A 284 4.92 30.42 -32.67
N LYS A 285 5.62 30.37 -33.80
CA LYS A 285 5.78 29.14 -34.59
C LYS A 285 6.65 28.12 -33.85
N ILE A 286 7.72 28.57 -33.20
CA ILE A 286 8.64 27.71 -32.43
C ILE A 286 8.02 27.30 -31.08
N CYS A 287 7.40 28.23 -30.34
CA CYS A 287 6.82 27.95 -29.02
C CYS A 287 5.36 28.47 -28.92
N PRO A 288 4.38 27.78 -29.53
CA PRO A 288 2.98 28.18 -29.45
C PRO A 288 2.40 28.06 -28.03
N PRO A 289 1.34 28.80 -27.68
CA PRO A 289 0.65 29.80 -28.50
C PRO A 289 1.23 31.23 -28.35
N THR A 290 2.01 31.50 -27.30
CA THR A 290 2.46 32.85 -26.95
C THR A 290 3.86 33.20 -27.46
N GLY A 291 4.69 32.21 -27.82
CA GLY A 291 6.09 32.42 -28.18
C GLY A 291 7.02 32.62 -26.99
N ASP A 292 6.55 32.29 -25.78
CA ASP A 292 7.31 32.45 -24.54
C ASP A 292 7.49 31.10 -23.82
N PRO A 293 8.67 30.45 -23.97
CA PRO A 293 8.97 29.17 -23.32
C PRO A 293 9.24 29.34 -21.82
N PHE A 294 9.54 30.55 -21.35
CA PHE A 294 9.86 30.88 -19.96
C PHE A 294 8.62 31.32 -19.16
N ARG A 295 7.42 31.23 -19.74
CA ARG A 295 6.19 31.58 -19.03
C ARG A 295 6.04 30.74 -17.77
N GLY A 296 5.92 31.42 -16.63
CA GLY A 296 5.80 30.80 -15.30
C GLY A 296 7.12 30.32 -14.70
N PHE A 297 8.26 30.60 -15.35
CA PHE A 297 9.58 30.29 -14.82
C PHE A 297 10.14 31.45 -14.00
N ASN A 298 10.66 31.15 -12.81
CA ASN A 298 11.30 32.12 -11.94
C ASN A 298 12.80 31.78 -11.82
N LEU A 299 13.68 32.67 -12.29
CA LEU A 299 15.14 32.49 -12.18
C LEU A 299 15.61 32.35 -10.73
N ASN A 300 14.92 32.97 -9.77
CA ASN A 300 15.27 32.87 -8.35
C ASN A 300 15.04 31.46 -7.80
N TYR A 301 14.10 30.70 -8.38
CA TYR A 301 13.84 29.31 -7.98
C TYR A 301 15.06 28.41 -8.22
N ILE A 302 15.78 28.59 -9.33
CA ILE A 302 17.02 27.82 -9.60
C ILE A 302 18.10 28.11 -8.55
N ASN A 303 18.14 29.32 -8.00
CA ASN A 303 19.13 29.68 -6.99
C ASN A 303 18.75 29.17 -5.58
N SER A 304 17.46 29.14 -5.25
CA SER A 304 16.97 28.78 -3.92
C SER A 304 16.62 27.31 -3.71
N GLU A 305 16.29 26.56 -4.78
CA GLU A 305 15.86 25.16 -4.69
C GLU A 305 17.02 24.25 -4.26
N GLU A 306 16.88 23.46 -3.19
CA GLU A 306 17.98 22.64 -2.68
C GLU A 306 18.30 21.44 -3.59
N SER A 307 17.27 20.80 -4.16
CA SER A 307 17.45 19.60 -5.00
C SER A 307 17.96 19.96 -6.41
N MET A 308 19.12 19.41 -6.78
CA MET A 308 19.65 19.53 -8.14
C MET A 308 18.74 18.89 -9.19
N ASP A 309 17.97 17.85 -8.83
CA ASP A 309 17.07 17.20 -9.76
C ASP A 309 15.84 18.06 -10.06
N ASN A 310 15.28 18.74 -9.04
CA ASN A 310 14.19 19.68 -9.25
C ASN A 310 14.61 20.84 -10.16
N VAL A 311 15.85 21.31 -10.00
CA VAL A 311 16.44 22.31 -10.90
C VAL A 311 16.54 21.76 -12.33
N ARG A 312 17.14 20.58 -12.52
CA ARG A 312 17.27 19.95 -13.85
C ARG A 312 15.91 19.71 -14.50
N LYS A 313 14.91 19.20 -13.76
CA LYS A 313 13.54 19.01 -14.24
C LYS A 313 12.88 20.29 -14.73
N THR A 314 13.13 21.39 -14.01
CA THR A 314 12.61 22.71 -14.41
C THR A 314 13.26 23.18 -15.70
N VAL A 315 14.58 23.03 -15.82
CA VAL A 315 15.33 23.39 -17.03
C VAL A 315 14.90 22.53 -18.22
N ILE A 316 14.84 21.20 -18.08
CA ILE A 316 14.39 20.28 -19.14
C ILE A 316 13.00 20.65 -19.64
N SER A 317 12.07 20.97 -18.73
CA SER A 317 10.71 21.38 -19.12
C SER A 317 10.68 22.65 -19.97
N ILE A 318 11.70 23.52 -19.86
CA ILE A 318 11.86 24.67 -20.76
C ILE A 318 12.38 24.18 -22.11
N LEU A 319 13.44 23.35 -22.12
CA LEU A 319 14.04 22.85 -23.37
C LEU A 319 13.05 22.05 -24.22
N GLU A 320 12.22 21.21 -23.59
CA GLU A 320 11.16 20.46 -24.27
C GLU A 320 10.17 21.39 -24.98
N LYS A 321 9.87 22.58 -24.43
CA LYS A 321 9.01 23.56 -25.12
C LYS A 321 9.66 24.12 -26.37
N PHE A 322 10.99 24.28 -26.39
CA PHE A 322 11.71 24.71 -27.58
C PHE A 322 11.72 23.63 -28.66
N VAL A 323 12.02 22.38 -28.28
CA VAL A 323 12.29 21.29 -29.24
C VAL A 323 11.00 20.63 -29.73
N ASN A 324 10.02 20.41 -28.85
CA ASN A 324 8.89 19.53 -29.15
C ASN A 324 7.63 20.28 -29.63
N ASN A 325 7.46 21.55 -29.24
CA ASN A 325 6.18 22.26 -29.41
C ASN A 325 6.06 23.06 -30.71
N GLY A 326 7.10 23.12 -31.54
CA GLY A 326 7.05 23.84 -32.82
C GLY A 326 5.91 23.36 -33.73
N VAL A 327 5.30 24.28 -34.48
CA VAL A 327 4.14 23.99 -35.35
C VAL A 327 4.44 23.03 -36.50
N ASP A 328 5.72 22.97 -36.92
CA ASP A 328 6.26 22.09 -37.96
C ASP A 328 7.70 21.68 -37.61
N ASN A 329 8.29 20.77 -38.39
CA ASN A 329 9.64 20.28 -38.15
C ASN A 329 10.70 21.39 -38.29
N ASP A 330 10.52 22.35 -39.19
CA ASP A 330 11.46 23.45 -39.37
C ASP A 330 11.50 24.36 -38.13
N SER A 331 10.34 24.64 -37.55
CA SER A 331 10.20 25.40 -36.30
C SER A 331 10.80 24.65 -35.11
N LYS A 332 10.62 23.32 -35.05
CA LYS A 332 11.23 22.47 -34.03
C LYS A 332 12.76 22.42 -34.16
N SER A 333 13.27 22.27 -35.38
CA SER A 333 14.70 22.32 -35.69
C SER A 333 15.30 23.66 -35.27
N LEU A 334 14.61 24.77 -35.57
CA LEU A 334 15.05 26.11 -35.14
C LEU A 334 15.06 26.25 -33.62
N GLY A 335 14.07 25.70 -32.92
CA GLY A 335 14.06 25.61 -31.45
C GLY A 335 15.24 24.79 -30.89
N ALA A 336 15.54 23.64 -31.50
CA ALA A 336 16.69 22.81 -31.16
C ALA A 336 18.03 23.54 -31.36
N TYR A 337 18.18 24.31 -32.43
CA TYR A 337 19.37 25.14 -32.66
C TYR A 337 19.62 26.16 -31.54
N TYR A 338 18.57 26.82 -31.02
CA TYR A 338 18.74 27.75 -29.91
C TYR A 338 19.12 27.07 -28.61
N VAL A 339 18.52 25.91 -28.32
CA VAL A 339 18.87 25.09 -27.16
C VAL A 339 20.32 24.63 -27.22
N LEU A 340 20.74 24.05 -28.35
CA LEU A 340 22.12 23.60 -28.56
C LEU A 340 23.11 24.76 -28.55
N GLY A 341 22.76 25.90 -29.16
CA GLY A 341 23.59 27.09 -29.17
C GLY A 341 23.88 27.59 -27.76
N ALA A 342 22.84 27.79 -26.96
CA ALA A 342 23.01 28.17 -25.56
C ALA A 342 23.80 27.10 -24.75
N LEU A 343 23.64 25.81 -25.08
CA LEU A 343 24.35 24.72 -24.42
C LEU A 343 25.86 24.76 -24.71
N THR A 344 26.27 25.13 -25.92
CA THR A 344 27.69 25.30 -26.26
C THR A 344 28.39 26.38 -25.43
N LEU A 345 27.67 27.37 -24.90
CA LEU A 345 28.25 28.44 -24.06
C LEU A 345 28.58 27.99 -22.62
N VAL A 346 28.13 26.79 -22.22
CA VAL A 346 28.28 26.24 -20.87
C VAL A 346 28.92 24.85 -20.81
N SER A 347 28.88 24.10 -21.91
CA SER A 347 29.47 22.78 -22.06
C SER A 347 30.60 22.81 -23.08
N GLU A 348 31.83 22.59 -22.62
CA GLU A 348 33.02 22.55 -23.47
C GLU A 348 32.93 21.42 -24.50
N ASN A 349 32.45 20.24 -24.10
CA ASN A 349 32.23 19.11 -25.00
C ASN A 349 31.21 19.43 -26.10
N ALA A 350 30.17 20.21 -25.78
CA ALA A 350 29.20 20.65 -26.78
C ALA A 350 29.83 21.70 -27.73
N ALA A 351 30.63 22.63 -27.21
CA ALA A 351 31.30 23.67 -28.00
C ALA A 351 32.32 23.08 -29.00
N THR A 352 33.08 22.06 -28.58
CA THR A 352 34.04 21.37 -29.45
C THR A 352 33.35 20.48 -30.49
N SER A 353 32.21 19.88 -30.13
CA SER A 353 31.42 19.05 -31.05
C SER A 353 30.61 19.86 -32.06
N LEU A 354 30.19 21.08 -31.70
CA LEU A 354 29.42 22.00 -32.56
C LEU A 354 30.07 23.40 -32.66
N PRO A 355 31.29 23.52 -33.24
CA PRO A 355 32.04 24.79 -33.22
C PRO A 355 31.35 25.93 -33.96
N TRP A 356 30.67 25.64 -35.08
CA TRP A 356 29.94 26.64 -35.86
C TRP A 356 28.80 27.26 -35.05
N LEU A 357 28.11 26.44 -34.24
CA LEU A 357 26.99 26.88 -33.44
C LEU A 357 27.49 27.72 -32.27
N PHE A 358 28.58 27.28 -31.62
CA PHE A 358 29.28 28.08 -30.62
C PHE A 358 29.68 29.44 -31.17
N GLN A 359 30.34 29.49 -32.33
CA GLN A 359 30.73 30.76 -32.96
C GLN A 359 29.54 31.67 -33.26
N SER A 360 28.39 31.11 -33.66
CA SER A 360 27.19 31.91 -33.94
C SER A 360 26.58 32.60 -32.71
N VAL A 361 26.82 32.06 -31.51
CA VAL A 361 26.28 32.60 -30.25
C VAL A 361 27.36 33.03 -29.26
N ALA A 362 28.64 32.94 -29.61
CA ALA A 362 29.72 33.43 -28.77
C ALA A 362 29.65 34.96 -28.63
N HIS A 363 30.10 35.46 -27.49
CA HIS A 363 30.30 36.89 -27.29
C HIS A 363 31.66 37.26 -27.90
N PHE A 364 31.66 37.86 -29.09
CA PHE A 364 32.87 38.47 -29.63
C PHE A 364 33.05 39.82 -28.95
N ILE A 365 34.14 39.97 -28.21
CA ILE A 365 34.61 41.25 -27.68
C ILE A 365 35.42 41.96 -28.76
#